data_AF-A0AAV9I481-F1
#
_entry.id   AF-A0AAV9I481-F1
#
_cell.length_a   1.000
_cell.length_b   1.000
_cell.length_c   1.000
_cell.angle_alpha   90.00
_cell.angle_beta   90.00
_cell.angle_gamma   90.00
#
_symmetry.space_group_name_H-M   'P 1'
#
loop_
_entity.id
_entity.type
_entity.pdbx_description
1 polymer ?
#
loop_
_entity_poly.entity_id
_entity_poly.type
_entity_poly.pdbx_seq_one_letter_code
_entity_poly.pdbx_strand_id
1 'polypeptide(L)'
;MPATEIPRLVADLIEATEDIIEAYDKIKDLRDLPEAFQELNKWLPLVEETLREAKTPAKKVKPGHDASELETRLSSCGEKTDKLLEMFQKVAKKSTKLQEYDASAYRSIAIKLGKHRAEALMVGILEDLEVLAAHPVFQAAMQKQVEPLSKAREQLENVPPSLLDSDLEEEQARTVSQSGNWNRQFNNFGTGVMKNVDGHYFEAKGDQNFGIIPPRESATKQGR
;
A
#
# COMPACT_ATOMS: atom_id res chain seq x y z
N MET A 1 23.33 -4.00 32.13
CA MET A 1 23.06 -3.23 30.90
C MET A 1 22.04 -4.01 30.09
N PRO A 2 21.01 -3.37 29.51
CA PRO A 2 20.03 -4.09 28.69
C PRO A 2 20.73 -4.72 27.49
N ALA A 3 20.24 -5.90 27.09
CA ALA A 3 20.68 -6.54 25.86
C ALA A 3 20.24 -5.69 24.65
N THR A 4 20.97 -5.80 23.53
CA THR A 4 20.56 -5.15 22.28
C THR A 4 19.36 -5.89 21.68
N GLU A 5 18.47 -5.17 21.01
CA GLU A 5 17.28 -5.74 20.34
C GLU A 5 17.62 -6.25 18.93
N ILE A 6 18.82 -5.94 18.43
CA ILE A 6 19.31 -6.29 17.09
C ILE A 6 19.09 -7.76 16.72
N PRO A 7 19.42 -8.77 17.56
CA PRO A 7 19.19 -10.16 17.20
C PRO A 7 17.72 -10.51 17.03
N ARG A 8 16.83 -9.85 17.80
CA ARG A 8 15.38 -10.02 17.70
C ARG A 8 14.88 -9.38 16.40
N LEU A 9 15.29 -8.13 16.12
CA LEU A 9 14.91 -7.42 14.90
C LEU A 9 15.33 -8.17 13.62
N VAL A 10 16.53 -8.76 13.59
CA VAL A 10 16.96 -9.59 12.45
C VAL A 10 16.11 -10.86 12.33
N ALA A 11 15.70 -11.48 13.44
CA ALA A 11 14.84 -12.65 13.40
C ALA A 11 13.43 -12.30 12.89
N ASP A 12 12.85 -11.21 13.39
CA ASP A 12 11.53 -10.71 12.97
C ASP A 12 11.55 -10.38 11.46
N LEU A 13 12.62 -9.77 10.95
CA LEU A 13 12.78 -9.47 9.52
C LEU A 13 12.85 -10.72 8.64
N ILE A 14 13.49 -11.79 9.11
CA ILE A 14 13.52 -13.07 8.40
C ILE A 14 12.11 -13.64 8.29
N GLU A 15 11.36 -13.69 9.39
CA GLU A 15 9.98 -14.18 9.42
C GLU A 15 9.08 -13.36 8.49
N ALA A 16 9.16 -12.02 8.55
CA ALA A 16 8.41 -11.15 7.67
C ALA A 16 8.79 -11.35 6.18
N THR A 17 10.06 -11.63 5.87
CA THR A 17 10.50 -11.93 4.49
C THR A 17 9.93 -13.26 4.00
N GLU A 18 9.94 -14.30 4.83
CA GLU A 18 9.32 -15.60 4.55
C GLU A 18 7.81 -15.42 4.27
N ASP A 19 7.11 -14.65 5.11
CA ASP A 19 5.70 -14.32 4.94
C ASP A 19 5.42 -13.57 3.62
N ILE A 20 6.32 -12.69 3.18
CA ILE A 20 6.19 -11.99 1.88
C ILE A 20 6.31 -12.98 0.73
N ILE A 21 7.26 -13.91 0.79
CA ILE A 21 7.43 -14.97 -0.23
C ILE A 21 6.14 -15.80 -0.31
N GLU A 22 5.58 -16.22 0.83
CA GLU A 22 4.31 -16.95 0.85
C GLU A 22 3.11 -16.12 0.35
N ALA A 23 3.08 -14.82 0.66
CA ALA A 23 2.04 -13.93 0.17
C ALA A 23 2.14 -13.71 -1.35
N TYR A 24 3.36 -13.62 -1.88
CA TYR A 24 3.62 -13.50 -3.31
C TYR A 24 3.22 -14.77 -4.06
N ASP A 25 3.52 -15.95 -3.50
CA ASP A 25 3.15 -17.23 -4.10
C ASP A 25 1.65 -17.38 -4.36
N LYS A 26 0.81 -16.66 -3.61
CA LYS A 26 -0.65 -16.62 -3.79
C LYS A 26 -1.09 -15.71 -4.93
N ILE A 27 -0.22 -14.84 -5.44
CA ILE A 27 -0.54 -13.84 -6.48
C ILE A 27 0.29 -13.99 -7.76
N LYS A 28 1.36 -14.80 -7.76
CA LYS A 28 2.30 -14.94 -8.89
C LYS A 28 1.65 -15.35 -10.22
N ASP A 29 0.55 -16.09 -10.17
CA ASP A 29 -0.17 -16.60 -11.34
C ASP A 29 -1.34 -15.70 -11.77
N LEU A 30 -1.50 -14.53 -11.14
CA LEU A 30 -2.55 -13.58 -11.54
C LEU A 30 -2.22 -12.97 -12.91
N ARG A 31 -3.23 -12.94 -13.79
CA ARG A 31 -3.15 -12.20 -15.05
C ARG A 31 -3.00 -10.70 -14.78
N ASP A 32 -2.21 -10.04 -15.60
CA ASP A 32 -1.94 -8.60 -15.55
C ASP A 32 -1.23 -8.10 -14.28
N LEU A 33 -0.54 -8.99 -13.56
CA LEU A 33 0.32 -8.59 -12.44
C LEU A 33 1.48 -7.69 -12.96
N PRO A 34 1.77 -6.53 -12.32
CA PRO A 34 2.84 -5.65 -12.76
C PRO A 34 4.21 -6.34 -12.80
N GLU A 35 5.03 -6.02 -13.80
CA GLU A 35 6.40 -6.54 -13.95
C GLU A 35 7.25 -6.29 -12.71
N ALA A 36 7.11 -5.11 -12.09
CA ALA A 36 7.75 -4.76 -10.83
C ALA A 36 7.54 -5.78 -9.69
N PHE A 37 6.36 -6.42 -9.62
CA PHE A 37 6.11 -7.45 -8.61
C PHE A 37 6.90 -8.74 -8.92
N GLN A 38 7.02 -9.09 -10.20
CA GLN A 38 7.80 -10.24 -10.64
C GLN A 38 9.29 -10.03 -10.44
N GLU A 39 9.80 -8.84 -10.79
CA GLU A 39 11.21 -8.48 -10.59
C GLU A 39 11.58 -8.45 -9.10
N LEU A 40 10.74 -7.83 -8.26
CA LEU A 40 10.94 -7.81 -6.81
C LEU A 40 11.05 -9.22 -6.23
N ASN A 41 10.16 -10.14 -6.64
CA ASN A 41 10.16 -11.50 -6.10
C ASN A 41 11.46 -12.27 -6.39
N LYS A 42 12.17 -11.97 -7.48
CA LYS A 42 13.47 -12.59 -7.78
C LYS A 42 14.52 -12.28 -6.70
N TRP A 43 14.34 -11.18 -5.97
CA TRP A 43 15.30 -10.69 -4.98
C TRP A 43 14.92 -11.02 -3.54
N LEU A 44 13.70 -11.48 -3.26
CA LEU A 44 13.30 -11.90 -1.90
C LEU A 44 14.20 -13.01 -1.33
N PRO A 45 14.62 -14.04 -2.09
CA PRO A 45 15.56 -15.04 -1.58
C PRO A 45 16.92 -14.45 -1.20
N LEU A 46 17.40 -13.43 -1.93
CA LEU A 46 18.64 -12.73 -1.59
C LEU A 46 18.50 -11.95 -0.28
N VAL A 47 17.38 -11.27 -0.07
CA VAL A 47 17.06 -10.57 1.19
C VAL A 47 17.05 -11.54 2.36
N GLU A 48 16.37 -12.68 2.21
CA GLU A 48 16.30 -13.72 3.23
C GLU A 48 17.68 -14.28 3.58
N GLU A 49 18.49 -14.66 2.57
CA GLU A 49 19.84 -15.19 2.75
C GLU A 49 20.74 -14.18 3.47
N THR A 50 20.69 -12.93 3.04
CA THR A 50 21.45 -11.81 3.63
C THR A 50 21.11 -11.62 5.12
N LEU A 51 19.83 -11.65 5.47
CA LEU A 51 19.38 -11.56 6.87
C LEU A 51 19.80 -12.79 7.70
N ARG A 52 19.79 -13.99 7.10
CA ARG A 52 20.27 -15.21 7.76
C ARG A 52 21.77 -15.15 8.07
N GLU A 53 22.58 -14.59 7.17
CA GLU A 53 24.00 -14.34 7.42
C GLU A 53 24.22 -13.34 8.56
N ALA A 54 23.33 -12.35 8.71
CA ALA A 54 23.38 -11.36 9.79
C ALA A 54 23.03 -11.93 11.18
N LYS A 55 22.35 -13.07 11.27
CA LYS A 55 21.84 -13.65 12.54
C LYS A 55 22.93 -13.95 13.58
N THR A 56 24.09 -14.45 13.14
CA THR A 56 25.20 -14.77 14.05
C THR A 56 25.99 -13.52 14.47
N PRO A 57 26.39 -12.63 13.55
CA PRO A 57 26.97 -11.34 13.88
C PRO A 57 26.11 -10.45 14.78
N ALA A 58 24.79 -10.45 14.59
CA ALA A 58 23.84 -9.65 15.39
C ALA A 58 24.00 -9.88 16.91
N LYS A 59 24.26 -11.13 17.32
CA LYS A 59 24.46 -11.50 18.73
C LYS A 59 25.75 -10.94 19.35
N LYS A 60 26.67 -10.47 18.51
CA LYS A 60 27.97 -9.92 18.92
C LYS A 60 27.94 -8.40 19.09
N VAL A 61 26.85 -7.73 18.69
CA VAL A 61 26.73 -6.28 18.82
C VAL A 61 26.60 -5.91 20.30
N LYS A 62 27.45 -4.99 20.74
CA LYS A 62 27.45 -4.50 22.13
C LYS A 62 26.58 -3.25 22.25
N PRO A 63 25.90 -3.04 23.38
CA PRO A 63 25.15 -1.80 23.62
C PRO A 63 26.05 -0.57 23.47
N GLY A 64 25.54 0.47 22.81
CA GLY A 64 26.28 1.69 22.52
C GLY A 64 25.58 2.54 21.46
N HIS A 65 26.21 3.64 21.06
CA HIS A 65 25.68 4.54 20.02
C HIS A 65 25.44 3.80 18.70
N ASP A 66 26.45 3.09 18.20
CA ASP A 66 26.37 2.30 16.96
C ASP A 66 25.25 1.26 16.99
N ALA A 67 24.96 0.68 18.17
CA ALA A 67 23.86 -0.27 18.32
C ALA A 67 22.48 0.42 18.19
N SER A 68 22.32 1.63 18.74
CA SER A 68 21.06 2.38 18.64
C SER A 68 20.77 2.84 17.21
N GLU A 69 21.80 3.26 16.46
CA GLU A 69 21.66 3.57 15.03
C GLU A 69 21.25 2.33 14.24
N LEU A 70 21.86 1.18 14.55
CA LEU A 70 21.53 -0.08 13.89
C LEU A 70 20.11 -0.56 14.22
N GLU A 71 19.67 -0.43 15.47
CA GLU A 71 18.30 -0.73 15.88
C GLU A 71 17.30 0.15 15.13
N THR A 72 17.58 1.45 15.03
CA THR A 72 16.72 2.40 14.30
C THR A 72 16.62 2.02 12.83
N ARG A 73 17.75 1.66 12.21
CA ARG A 73 17.79 1.22 10.81
C ARG A 73 17.04 -0.09 10.59
N LEU A 74 17.29 -1.11 11.42
CA LEU A 74 16.59 -2.40 11.33
C LEU A 74 15.08 -2.25 11.57
N SER A 75 14.68 -1.34 12.45
CA SER A 75 13.27 -1.02 12.68
C SER A 75 12.64 -0.37 11.44
N SER A 76 13.34 0.58 10.81
CA SER A 76 12.89 1.18 9.55
C SER A 76 12.84 0.18 8.39
N CYS A 77 13.75 -0.81 8.35
CA CYS A 77 13.70 -1.91 7.40
C CYS A 77 12.49 -2.81 7.66
N GLY A 78 12.20 -3.09 8.94
CA GLY A 78 11.00 -3.82 9.38
C GLY A 78 9.72 -3.15 8.89
N GLU A 79 9.58 -1.84 9.10
CA GLU A 79 8.41 -1.09 8.63
C GLU A 79 8.21 -1.17 7.11
N LYS A 80 9.28 -1.15 6.31
CA LYS A 80 9.19 -1.30 4.85
C LYS A 80 8.75 -2.73 4.47
N THR A 81 9.28 -3.72 5.17
CA THR A 81 8.97 -5.14 5.00
C THR A 81 7.50 -5.42 5.33
N ASP A 82 7.02 -4.91 6.46
CA ASP A 82 5.61 -5.04 6.88
C ASP A 82 4.64 -4.37 5.90
N LYS A 83 4.98 -3.19 5.38
CA LYS A 83 4.19 -2.51 4.35
C LYS A 83 4.11 -3.35 3.07
N LEU A 84 5.23 -3.91 2.63
CA LEU A 84 5.29 -4.77 1.45
C LEU A 84 4.44 -6.04 1.64
N LEU A 85 4.52 -6.65 2.82
CA LEU A 85 3.67 -7.79 3.20
C LEU A 85 2.18 -7.44 3.17
N GLU A 86 1.78 -6.31 3.78
CA GLU A 86 0.39 -5.86 3.78
C GLU A 86 -0.14 -5.63 2.35
N MET A 87 0.69 -5.11 1.44
CA MET A 87 0.34 -4.95 0.03
C MET A 87 0.04 -6.29 -0.64
N PHE A 88 0.95 -7.26 -0.55
CA PHE A 88 0.77 -8.58 -1.19
C PHE A 88 -0.42 -9.34 -0.60
N GLN A 89 -0.58 -9.30 0.72
CA GLN A 89 -1.75 -9.89 1.37
C GLN A 89 -3.07 -9.24 0.92
N LYS A 90 -3.09 -7.92 0.72
CA LYS A 90 -4.28 -7.21 0.24
C LYS A 90 -4.63 -7.61 -1.19
N VAL A 91 -3.64 -7.65 -2.07
CA VAL A 91 -3.80 -8.08 -3.46
C VAL A 91 -4.29 -9.53 -3.51
N ALA A 92 -3.70 -10.44 -2.73
CA ALA A 92 -4.13 -11.84 -2.65
C ALA A 92 -5.59 -11.98 -2.21
N LYS A 93 -5.97 -11.31 -1.11
CA LYS A 93 -7.33 -11.36 -0.55
C LYS A 93 -8.41 -10.88 -1.52
N LYS A 94 -8.09 -9.95 -2.42
CA LYS A 94 -9.03 -9.39 -3.41
C LYS A 94 -9.09 -10.20 -4.70
N SER A 95 -7.94 -10.74 -5.13
CA SER A 95 -7.80 -11.47 -6.40
C SER A 95 -8.31 -12.92 -6.35
N THR A 96 -8.43 -13.51 -5.15
CA THR A 96 -9.04 -14.85 -4.93
C THR A 96 -10.47 -15.00 -5.45
N LYS A 97 -11.18 -13.91 -5.75
CA LYS A 97 -12.56 -13.95 -6.28
C LYS A 97 -12.64 -14.00 -7.81
N LEU A 98 -11.62 -13.51 -8.52
CA LEU A 98 -11.70 -13.26 -9.97
C LEU A 98 -10.54 -13.93 -10.76
N GLN A 99 -9.52 -14.48 -10.09
CA GLN A 99 -8.28 -14.98 -10.72
C GLN A 99 -7.60 -13.96 -11.65
N GLU A 100 -7.85 -12.68 -11.37
CA GLU A 100 -7.34 -11.53 -12.11
C GLU A 100 -6.81 -10.53 -11.10
N TYR A 101 -5.74 -9.83 -11.47
CA TYR A 101 -5.15 -8.79 -10.66
C TYR A 101 -6.10 -7.60 -10.52
N ASP A 102 -6.48 -7.30 -9.27
CA ASP A 102 -7.29 -6.12 -8.95
C ASP A 102 -6.37 -4.90 -8.68
N ALA A 103 -6.11 -4.11 -9.73
CA ALA A 103 -5.32 -2.89 -9.63
C ALA A 103 -5.88 -1.89 -8.60
N SER A 104 -7.20 -1.88 -8.37
CA SER A 104 -7.82 -1.00 -7.36
C SER A 104 -7.45 -1.42 -5.94
N ALA A 105 -7.30 -2.72 -5.69
CA ALA A 105 -6.86 -3.25 -4.40
C ALA A 105 -5.43 -2.78 -4.10
N TYR A 106 -4.52 -2.90 -5.06
CA TYR A 106 -3.14 -2.44 -4.91
C TYR A 106 -3.06 -0.91 -4.73
N ARG A 107 -3.71 -0.14 -5.60
CA ARG A 107 -3.76 1.33 -5.50
C ARG A 107 -4.26 1.79 -4.13
N SER A 108 -5.35 1.18 -3.64
CA SER A 108 -5.93 1.56 -2.35
C SER A 108 -4.99 1.33 -1.17
N ILE A 109 -4.23 0.23 -1.17
CA ILE A 109 -3.28 -0.06 -0.10
C ILE A 109 -2.01 0.77 -0.23
N ALA A 110 -1.52 1.00 -1.45
CA ALA A 110 -0.39 1.88 -1.73
C ALA A 110 -0.62 3.31 -1.20
N ILE A 111 -1.81 3.88 -1.45
CA ILE A 111 -2.21 5.20 -0.92
C ILE A 111 -2.30 5.15 0.61
N LYS A 112 -3.01 4.16 1.18
CA LYS A 112 -3.21 4.02 2.63
C LYS A 112 -1.87 3.96 3.39
N LEU A 113 -0.87 3.30 2.82
CA LEU A 113 0.44 3.10 3.46
C LEU A 113 1.42 4.29 3.28
N GLY A 114 0.97 5.39 2.69
CA GLY A 114 1.81 6.60 2.50
C GLY A 114 2.32 6.79 1.08
N LYS A 115 1.58 6.32 0.07
CA LYS A 115 1.92 6.43 -1.37
C LYS A 115 3.21 5.70 -1.74
N HIS A 116 3.41 4.53 -1.14
CA HIS A 116 4.56 3.68 -1.46
C HIS A 116 4.21 2.68 -2.56
N ARG A 117 5.12 2.51 -3.51
CA ARG A 117 5.10 1.40 -4.47
C ARG A 117 5.87 0.21 -3.90
N ALA A 118 5.52 -1.00 -4.31
CA ALA A 118 6.18 -2.23 -3.85
C ALA A 118 7.69 -2.23 -4.20
N GLU A 119 8.04 -1.84 -5.43
CA GLU A 119 9.44 -1.75 -5.88
C GLU A 119 10.26 -0.73 -5.07
N ALA A 120 9.65 0.40 -4.71
CA ALA A 120 10.32 1.43 -3.91
C ALA A 120 10.57 0.97 -2.47
N LEU A 121 9.65 0.18 -1.90
CA LEU A 121 9.86 -0.43 -0.58
C LEU A 121 11.00 -1.44 -0.62
N MET A 122 11.07 -2.27 -1.67
CA MET A 122 12.15 -3.24 -1.82
C MET A 122 13.51 -2.57 -2.04
N VAL A 123 13.59 -1.52 -2.85
CA VAL A 123 14.81 -0.70 -3.00
C VAL A 123 15.28 -0.22 -1.63
N GLY A 124 14.39 0.33 -0.80
CA GLY A 124 14.74 0.76 0.55
C GLY A 124 15.17 -0.37 1.49
N ILE A 125 14.60 -1.58 1.35
CA ILE A 125 15.06 -2.77 2.10
C ILE A 125 16.48 -3.15 1.69
N LEU A 126 16.76 -3.19 0.38
CA LEU A 126 18.09 -3.52 -0.16
C LEU A 126 19.13 -2.50 0.30
N GLU A 127 18.81 -1.21 0.29
CA GLU A 127 19.66 -0.15 0.84
C GLU A 127 19.98 -0.35 2.33
N ASP A 128 18.96 -0.67 3.13
CA ASP A 128 19.17 -0.94 4.56
C ASP A 128 20.07 -2.16 4.79
N LEU A 129 19.94 -3.19 3.95
CA LEU A 129 20.80 -4.38 4.00
C LEU A 129 22.23 -4.11 3.52
N GLU A 130 22.43 -3.25 2.52
CA GLU A 130 23.77 -2.81 2.12
C GLU A 130 24.48 -2.07 3.26
N VAL A 131 23.77 -1.17 3.95
CA VAL A 131 24.32 -0.46 5.11
C VAL A 131 24.62 -1.44 6.25
N LEU A 132 23.73 -2.42 6.49
CA LEU A 132 23.97 -3.49 7.45
C LEU A 132 25.22 -4.29 7.09
N ALA A 133 25.38 -4.68 5.82
CA ALA A 133 26.54 -5.42 5.32
C ALA A 133 27.85 -4.62 5.42
N ALA A 134 27.79 -3.30 5.27
CA ALA A 134 28.95 -2.41 5.43
C ALA A 134 29.37 -2.21 6.89
N HIS A 135 28.49 -2.50 7.85
CA HIS A 135 28.80 -2.30 9.26
C HIS A 135 29.89 -3.28 9.75
N PRO A 136 30.91 -2.83 10.51
CA PRO A 136 32.10 -3.64 10.84
C PRO A 136 31.81 -4.99 11.49
N VAL A 137 30.72 -5.09 12.27
CA VAL A 137 30.30 -6.34 12.92
C VAL A 137 29.82 -7.38 11.91
N PHE A 138 29.23 -6.96 10.80
CA PHE A 138 28.57 -7.79 9.80
C PHE A 138 29.41 -8.01 8.55
N GLN A 139 30.32 -7.08 8.25
CA GLN A 139 31.14 -7.05 7.04
C GLN A 139 31.77 -8.39 6.67
N ALA A 140 32.37 -9.10 7.63
CA ALA A 140 33.01 -10.38 7.36
C ALA A 140 32.01 -11.49 6.99
N ALA A 141 30.80 -11.46 7.55
CA ALA A 141 29.78 -12.46 7.26
C ALA A 141 29.08 -12.18 5.93
N MET A 142 28.78 -10.90 5.66
CA MET A 142 27.92 -10.47 4.55
C MET A 142 28.69 -9.95 3.33
N GLN A 143 30.02 -10.07 3.31
CA GLN A 143 30.86 -9.55 2.23
C GLN A 143 30.41 -10.02 0.84
N LYS A 144 29.94 -11.27 0.75
CA LYS A 144 29.49 -11.87 -0.52
C LYS A 144 28.16 -11.30 -1.02
N GLN A 145 27.37 -10.70 -0.13
CA GLN A 145 26.04 -10.16 -0.44
C GLN A 145 26.08 -8.70 -0.91
N VAL A 146 27.17 -7.97 -0.68
CA VAL A 146 27.29 -6.55 -1.04
C VAL A 146 27.07 -6.30 -2.54
N GLU A 147 27.74 -7.06 -3.42
CA GLU A 147 27.55 -6.91 -4.88
C GLU A 147 26.14 -7.32 -5.34
N PRO A 148 25.62 -8.51 -4.94
CA PRO A 148 24.26 -8.91 -5.27
C PRO A 148 23.18 -7.91 -4.84
N LEU A 149 23.28 -7.34 -3.64
CA LEU A 149 22.33 -6.35 -3.14
C LEU A 149 22.35 -5.07 -4.00
N SER A 150 23.54 -4.58 -4.33
CA SER A 150 23.70 -3.40 -5.19
C SER A 150 23.14 -3.62 -6.58
N LYS A 151 23.40 -4.79 -7.16
CA LYS A 151 22.84 -5.18 -8.45
C LYS A 151 21.31 -5.31 -8.41
N ALA A 152 20.76 -5.90 -7.35
CA ALA A 152 19.33 -6.02 -7.16
C ALA A 152 18.65 -4.64 -7.11
N ARG A 153 19.26 -3.70 -6.39
CA ARG A 153 18.77 -2.32 -6.31
C ARG A 153 18.78 -1.64 -7.66
N GLU A 154 19.90 -1.68 -8.37
CA GLU A 154 20.03 -1.10 -9.72
C GLU A 154 18.99 -1.68 -10.68
N GLN A 155 18.77 -3.00 -10.64
CA GLN A 155 17.77 -3.62 -11.51
C GLN A 155 16.36 -3.14 -11.17
N LEU A 156 15.98 -3.06 -9.89
CA LEU A 156 14.65 -2.61 -9.47
C LEU A 156 14.38 -1.13 -9.78
N GLU A 157 15.38 -0.26 -9.65
CA GLU A 157 15.26 1.15 -10.01
C GLU A 157 14.97 1.37 -11.51
N ASN A 158 15.35 0.41 -12.35
CA ASN A 158 15.16 0.46 -13.80
C ASN A 158 13.86 -0.22 -14.28
N VAL A 159 13.09 -0.86 -13.39
CA VAL A 159 11.82 -1.52 -13.77
C VAL A 159 10.72 -0.46 -13.98
N PRO A 160 9.82 -0.65 -14.97
CA PRO A 160 8.65 0.21 -15.10
C PRO A 160 7.85 0.26 -13.79
N PRO A 161 7.43 1.46 -13.35
CA PRO A 161 6.75 1.61 -12.07
C PRO A 161 5.43 0.85 -12.06
N SER A 162 5.12 0.21 -10.93
CA SER A 162 3.89 -0.59 -10.77
C SER A 162 2.61 0.25 -10.72
N LEU A 163 2.74 1.54 -10.41
CA LEU A 163 1.68 2.55 -10.40
C LEU A 163 2.23 3.86 -10.94
N LEU A 164 1.45 4.60 -11.72
CA LEU A 164 1.83 5.96 -12.12
C LEU A 164 1.71 6.90 -10.91
N ASP A 165 2.42 8.05 -10.94
CA ASP A 165 2.27 9.05 -9.88
C ASP A 165 0.81 9.53 -9.76
N SER A 166 0.10 9.65 -10.89
CA SER A 166 -1.33 9.97 -10.94
C SER A 166 -2.22 8.93 -10.26
N ASP A 167 -1.76 7.68 -10.14
CA ASP A 167 -2.49 6.63 -9.42
C ASP A 167 -2.27 6.77 -7.91
N LEU A 168 -1.18 7.37 -7.46
CA LEU A 168 -0.87 7.61 -6.06
C LEU A 168 -1.40 8.95 -5.55
N GLU A 169 -1.76 9.85 -6.45
CA GLU A 169 -2.64 10.96 -6.12
C GLU A 169 -3.95 10.36 -5.60
N GLU A 170 -4.35 10.80 -4.40
CA GLU A 170 -5.72 10.62 -3.99
C GLU A 170 -6.53 11.23 -5.14
N GLU A 171 -7.34 10.41 -5.81
CA GLU A 171 -8.57 10.95 -6.37
C GLU A 171 -9.20 11.61 -5.15
N GLN A 172 -9.04 12.95 -5.01
CA GLN A 172 -9.83 13.71 -4.07
C GLN A 172 -11.19 13.10 -4.23
N ALA A 173 -11.71 12.46 -3.17
CA ALA A 173 -13.07 11.96 -3.15
C ALA A 173 -13.83 13.08 -3.81
N ARG A 174 -14.31 12.86 -5.04
CA ARG A 174 -14.89 13.95 -5.82
C ARG A 174 -16.11 14.26 -4.99
N THR A 175 -15.97 15.23 -4.10
CA THR A 175 -17.08 15.82 -3.39
C THR A 175 -17.77 16.53 -4.52
N VAL A 176 -18.66 15.79 -5.17
CA VAL A 176 -19.57 16.32 -6.15
C VAL A 176 -20.58 17.07 -5.31
N SER A 177 -20.19 18.25 -4.82
CA SER A 177 -21.11 19.22 -4.26
C SER A 177 -21.91 19.78 -5.43
N GLN A 178 -22.98 19.08 -5.80
CA GLN A 178 -23.95 19.57 -6.75
C GLN A 178 -24.88 20.56 -6.04
N SER A 179 -24.55 21.85 -6.12
CA SER A 179 -25.48 22.93 -5.84
C SER A 179 -26.17 23.34 -7.15
N GLY A 180 -27.37 22.81 -7.37
CA GLY A 180 -28.23 23.25 -8.48
C GLY A 180 -29.12 24.42 -8.04
N ASN A 181 -29.20 25.48 -8.85
CA ASN A 181 -30.27 26.46 -8.70
C ASN A 181 -31.60 25.76 -9.08
N TRP A 182 -32.66 25.93 -8.27
CA TRP A 182 -33.98 25.30 -8.47
C TRP A 182 -34.13 23.78 -8.23
N ASN A 183 -33.43 23.19 -7.25
CA ASN A 183 -33.71 21.81 -6.79
C ASN A 183 -33.64 20.70 -7.87
N ARG A 184 -32.82 20.86 -8.93
CA ARG A 184 -32.58 19.78 -9.90
C ARG A 184 -31.33 18.98 -9.53
N GLN A 185 -31.53 17.69 -9.28
CA GLN A 185 -30.48 16.69 -9.09
C GLN A 185 -30.46 15.76 -10.31
N PHE A 186 -29.28 15.45 -10.83
CA PHE A 186 -29.10 14.42 -11.87
C PHE A 186 -28.50 13.17 -11.22
N ASN A 187 -29.28 12.09 -11.20
CA ASN A 187 -28.85 10.78 -10.71
C ASN A 187 -28.23 9.95 -11.84
N ASN A 188 -27.32 9.05 -11.49
CA ASN A 188 -26.64 8.18 -12.44
C ASN A 188 -27.61 7.13 -13.02
N PHE A 189 -27.62 6.92 -14.33
CA PHE A 189 -28.43 5.89 -15.00
C PHE A 189 -27.71 4.52 -14.94
N GLY A 190 -27.95 3.76 -13.86
CA GLY A 190 -27.46 2.39 -13.65
C GLY A 190 -28.08 1.73 -12.40
N THR A 191 -27.90 0.41 -12.19
CA THR A 191 -28.56 -0.37 -11.11
C THR A 191 -27.94 -0.20 -9.71
N GLY A 192 -27.51 1.02 -9.34
CA GLY A 192 -26.89 1.31 -8.04
C GLY A 192 -27.85 1.97 -7.05
N VAL A 193 -27.76 1.60 -5.77
CA VAL A 193 -28.52 2.22 -4.66
C VAL A 193 -27.79 3.46 -4.15
N MET A 194 -28.46 4.61 -4.13
CA MET A 194 -27.95 5.84 -3.51
C MET A 194 -28.22 5.81 -2.00
N LYS A 195 -27.18 6.04 -1.18
CA LYS A 195 -27.31 6.21 0.28
C LYS A 195 -26.96 7.64 0.66
N ASN A 196 -27.95 8.38 1.16
CA ASN A 196 -27.73 9.66 1.82
C ASN A 196 -27.28 9.39 3.26
N VAL A 197 -26.07 9.83 3.62
CA VAL A 197 -25.41 9.49 4.89
C VAL A 197 -25.66 10.54 5.98
N ASP A 198 -26.21 11.71 5.64
CA ASP A 198 -26.71 12.65 6.65
C ASP A 198 -27.81 13.58 6.07
N GLY A 199 -28.83 13.87 6.89
CA GLY A 199 -30.09 14.53 6.51
C GLY A 199 -31.34 13.76 6.96
N HIS A 200 -32.46 14.47 7.16
CA HIS A 200 -33.73 13.86 7.63
C HIS A 200 -34.16 12.68 6.74
N TYR A 201 -34.23 11.50 7.35
CA TYR A 201 -34.70 10.27 6.72
C TYR A 201 -36.23 10.33 6.55
N PHE A 202 -36.70 10.37 5.30
CA PHE A 202 -38.13 10.30 4.98
C PHE A 202 -38.43 8.93 4.36
N GLU A 203 -39.01 8.03 5.16
CA GLU A 203 -39.53 6.76 4.68
C GLU A 203 -41.05 6.86 4.54
N ALA A 204 -41.56 6.79 3.30
CA ALA A 204 -42.98 6.56 3.08
C ALA A 204 -43.25 5.06 2.97
N LYS A 205 -44.18 4.56 3.76
CA LYS A 205 -44.71 3.18 3.65
C LYS A 205 -45.72 3.04 2.49
N GLY A 206 -45.47 3.72 1.36
CA GLY A 206 -46.34 3.81 0.20
C GLY A 206 -45.87 4.86 -0.82
N ASP A 207 -46.64 5.07 -1.88
CA ASP A 207 -46.30 6.00 -2.96
C ASP A 207 -46.26 7.46 -2.45
N GLN A 208 -45.18 8.18 -2.76
CA GLN A 208 -45.09 9.61 -2.52
C GLN A 208 -45.48 10.38 -3.78
N ASN A 209 -46.62 11.08 -3.73
CA ASN A 209 -47.09 11.94 -4.81
C ASN A 209 -46.67 13.39 -4.54
N PHE A 210 -45.80 13.93 -5.39
CA PHE A 210 -45.40 15.34 -5.35
C PHE A 210 -46.21 16.15 -6.35
N GLY A 211 -47.07 17.04 -5.86
CA GLY A 211 -47.81 18.00 -6.67
C GLY A 211 -47.24 19.41 -6.50
N ILE A 212 -47.37 20.23 -7.55
CA ILE A 212 -47.06 21.67 -7.50
C ILE A 212 -48.38 22.41 -7.22
N ILE A 213 -48.40 23.25 -6.18
CA ILE A 213 -49.47 24.24 -6.01
C ILE A 213 -49.24 25.32 -7.08
N PRO A 214 -50.16 25.52 -8.04
CA PRO A 214 -49.97 26.55 -9.05
C PRO A 214 -49.93 27.94 -8.39
N PRO A 215 -49.09 28.87 -8.88
CA PRO A 215 -49.05 30.23 -8.36
C PRO A 215 -50.42 30.90 -8.49
N ARG A 216 -50.87 31.62 -7.46
CA ARG A 216 -52.06 32.46 -7.57
C ARG A 216 -51.81 33.52 -8.64
N GLU A 217 -52.55 33.45 -9.75
CA GLU A 217 -52.58 34.54 -10.71
C GLU A 217 -53.04 35.82 -10.01
N SER A 218 -52.23 36.87 -10.13
CA SER A 218 -52.59 38.23 -9.75
C SER A 218 -53.84 38.63 -10.51
N ALA A 219 -54.94 38.83 -9.79
CA ALA A 219 -56.18 39.36 -10.33
C ALA A 219 -55.90 40.71 -11.03
N THR A 220 -55.82 40.66 -12.36
CA THR A 220 -55.73 41.85 -13.19
C THR A 220 -57.17 42.22 -13.54
N LYS A 221 -57.62 43.38 -13.05
CA LYS A 221 -58.91 43.97 -13.43
C LYS A 221 -58.96 44.24 -14.93
N GLN A 222 -60.01 43.75 -15.58
CA GLN A 222 -60.65 44.27 -16.81
C GLN A 222 -61.89 43.38 -17.03
N GLY A 223 -63.14 43.81 -17.16
CA GLY A 223 -63.80 45.11 -17.11
C GLY A 223 -65.28 44.90 -17.53
N ARG A 224 -66.17 45.77 -17.08
CA ARG A 224 -67.33 46.28 -17.83
C ARG A 224 -67.86 47.52 -17.13
#